data_AF-A0A951F3S0-F1
#
_entry.id   AF-A0A951F3S0-F1
#
_cell.length_a   1.000
_cell.length_b   1.000
_cell.length_c   1.000
_cell.angle_alpha   90.00
_cell.angle_beta   90.00
_cell.angle_gamma   90.00
#
_symmetry.space_group_name_H-M   'P 1'
#
loop_
_entity.id
_entity.type
_entity.pdbx_description
1 polymer ?
#
loop_
_entity_poly.entity_id
_entity_poly.type
_entity_poly.pdbx_seq_one_letter_code
_entity_poly.pdbx_strand_id
1 'polypeptide(L)'
;MSHLDEEQLVEAYYAPDEQSRMHMRGCPECRAAFERVQEHLDALRDYPVPERGPGYGGEVWKRLLPQLPPVRKPRAWLRLWLMAPAFATLLAMAFVAGMLTQRKAQLVGTPASTRERVLLIAMNRHLERSQIILSEIANGSTAVLDFPREQERARDLLDDNRLLRQAALRDGDAADASLLDELERVLLDVANSPAEMPSRDLEALQNRIDNEGLVFKVRVRSSDVRFKGQQL
;
A
#
# COMPACT_ATOMS: atom_id res chain seq x y z
N MET A 1 -6.05 -60.66 -24.11
CA MET A 1 -6.04 -59.19 -23.91
C MET A 1 -6.18 -58.59 -25.29
N SER A 2 -7.14 -57.69 -25.49
CA SER A 2 -7.40 -57.09 -26.81
C SER A 2 -6.26 -56.14 -27.18
N HIS A 3 -5.72 -56.29 -28.39
CA HIS A 3 -4.78 -55.33 -28.97
C HIS A 3 -5.51 -54.03 -29.30
N LEU A 4 -4.75 -52.94 -29.44
CA LEU A 4 -5.27 -51.66 -29.93
C LEU A 4 -5.60 -51.78 -31.42
N ASP A 5 -6.72 -51.20 -31.84
CA ASP A 5 -7.03 -51.06 -33.25
C ASP A 5 -6.27 -49.89 -33.90
N GLU A 6 -6.35 -49.76 -35.21
CA GLU A 6 -5.66 -48.70 -35.95
C GLU A 6 -6.15 -47.30 -35.60
N GLU A 7 -7.45 -47.11 -35.33
CA GLU A 7 -8.02 -45.82 -34.95
C GLU A 7 -7.47 -45.34 -33.61
N GLN A 8 -7.37 -46.25 -32.63
CA GLN A 8 -6.78 -46.00 -31.32
C GLN A 8 -5.29 -45.67 -31.41
N LEU A 9 -4.55 -46.31 -32.33
CA LEU A 9 -3.14 -46.00 -32.57
C LEU A 9 -2.97 -44.61 -33.20
N VAL A 10 -3.85 -44.22 -34.13
CA VAL A 10 -3.86 -42.88 -34.73
C VAL A 10 -4.27 -41.82 -33.71
N GLU A 11 -5.27 -42.09 -32.87
CA GLU A 11 -5.67 -41.20 -31.78
C GLU A 11 -4.51 -41.01 -30.79
N ALA A 12 -3.82 -42.09 -30.41
CA ALA A 12 -2.65 -42.03 -29.54
C ALA A 12 -1.50 -41.19 -30.13
N TYR A 13 -1.41 -41.05 -31.46
CA TYR A 13 -0.43 -40.17 -32.11
C TYR A 13 -0.79 -38.67 -31.98
N TYR A 14 -2.07 -38.30 -32.14
CA TYR A 14 -2.52 -36.90 -32.05
C TYR A 14 -2.83 -36.43 -30.62
N ALA A 15 -3.32 -37.33 -29.78
CA ALA A 15 -3.78 -37.08 -28.41
C ALA A 15 -3.32 -38.23 -27.50
N PRO A 16 -2.04 -38.24 -27.09
CA PRO A 16 -1.47 -39.42 -26.45
C PRO A 16 -2.03 -39.62 -25.04
N ASP A 17 -2.71 -40.73 -24.83
CA ASP A 17 -3.33 -41.13 -23.57
C ASP A 17 -2.44 -42.11 -22.75
N GLU A 18 -2.62 -42.14 -21.44
CA GLU A 18 -1.78 -42.93 -20.54
C GLU A 18 -2.08 -44.44 -20.62
N GLN A 19 -3.31 -44.82 -20.98
CA GLN A 19 -3.73 -46.22 -21.06
C GLN A 19 -3.10 -46.93 -22.26
N SER A 20 -3.10 -46.28 -23.44
CA SER A 20 -2.43 -46.77 -24.64
C SER A 20 -0.91 -46.84 -24.45
N ARG A 21 -0.31 -45.86 -23.77
CA ARG A 21 1.13 -45.89 -23.42
C ARG A 21 1.48 -47.06 -22.51
N MET A 22 0.70 -47.30 -21.47
CA MET A 22 0.88 -48.47 -20.59
C MET A 22 0.74 -49.78 -21.36
N HIS A 23 -0.23 -49.87 -22.27
CA HIS A 23 -0.42 -51.06 -23.11
C HIS A 23 0.77 -51.29 -24.06
N MET A 24 1.28 -50.25 -24.73
CA MET A 24 2.46 -50.34 -25.61
C MET A 24 3.76 -50.69 -24.87
N ARG A 25 3.87 -50.37 -23.58
CA ARG A 25 4.98 -50.85 -22.73
C ARG A 25 4.90 -52.36 -22.48
N GLY A 26 3.70 -52.90 -22.33
CA GLY A 26 3.44 -54.32 -22.06
C GLY A 26 3.27 -55.23 -23.28
N CYS A 27 2.95 -54.67 -24.45
CA CYS A 27 2.68 -55.42 -25.68
C CYS A 27 3.63 -55.00 -26.83
N PRO A 28 4.58 -55.85 -27.26
CA PRO A 28 5.52 -55.52 -28.32
C PRO A 28 4.87 -55.40 -29.71
N GLU A 29 3.79 -56.14 -29.97
CA GLU A 29 3.06 -56.08 -31.24
C GLU A 29 2.37 -54.73 -31.44
N CYS A 30 1.67 -54.23 -30.41
CA CYS A 30 1.04 -52.91 -30.45
C CYS A 30 2.07 -51.79 -30.57
N ARG A 31 3.25 -51.95 -29.97
CA ARG A 31 4.36 -51.00 -30.12
C ARG A 31 4.85 -50.93 -31.57
N ALA A 32 5.11 -52.08 -32.19
CA ALA A 32 5.54 -52.14 -33.60
C ALA A 32 4.45 -51.67 -34.58
N ALA A 33 3.17 -51.82 -34.23
CA ALA A 33 2.06 -51.24 -34.99
C ALA A 33 2.01 -49.71 -34.86
N PHE A 34 2.20 -49.18 -33.65
CA PHE A 34 2.26 -47.74 -33.40
C PHE A 34 3.43 -47.08 -34.12
N GLU A 35 4.62 -47.67 -34.08
CA GLU A 35 5.82 -47.15 -34.76
C GLU A 35 5.61 -47.01 -36.27
N ARG A 36 4.92 -47.97 -36.91
CA ARG A 36 4.56 -47.89 -38.33
C ARG A 36 3.59 -46.75 -38.65
N VAL A 37 2.57 -46.55 -37.80
CA VAL A 37 1.63 -45.42 -37.94
C VAL A 37 2.37 -44.10 -37.76
N GLN A 38 3.25 -44.02 -36.75
CA GLN A 38 4.05 -42.84 -36.48
C GLN A 38 4.95 -42.47 -37.66
N GLU A 39 5.68 -43.45 -38.22
CA GLU A 39 6.53 -43.24 -39.39
C GLU A 39 5.72 -42.72 -40.60
N HIS A 40 4.55 -43.30 -40.85
CA HIS A 40 3.71 -42.89 -41.97
C HIS A 40 3.14 -41.47 -41.80
N LEU A 41 2.71 -41.10 -40.58
CA LEU A 41 2.16 -39.78 -40.31
C LEU A 41 3.23 -38.69 -40.23
N ASP A 42 4.42 -39.02 -39.73
CA ASP A 42 5.56 -38.10 -39.70
C ASP A 42 6.01 -37.76 -41.12
N ALA A 43 5.97 -38.71 -42.06
CA ALA A 43 6.27 -38.46 -43.47
C ALA A 43 5.34 -37.43 -44.15
N LEU A 44 4.10 -37.26 -43.63
CA LEU A 44 3.14 -36.28 -44.13
C LEU A 44 3.32 -34.88 -43.52
N ARG A 45 4.08 -34.76 -42.43
CA ARG A 45 4.22 -33.52 -41.65
C ARG A 45 5.18 -32.50 -42.31
N ASP A 46 6.04 -32.95 -43.21
CA ASP A 46 7.03 -32.11 -43.91
C ASP A 46 6.44 -31.18 -44.98
N TYR A 47 5.12 -31.10 -45.10
CA TYR A 47 4.48 -30.17 -46.04
C TYR A 47 4.60 -28.73 -45.52
N PRO A 48 5.29 -27.81 -46.23
CA PRO A 48 5.43 -26.44 -45.78
C PRO A 48 4.06 -25.77 -45.71
N VAL A 49 3.72 -25.20 -44.56
CA VAL A 49 2.50 -24.40 -44.41
C VAL A 49 2.62 -23.19 -45.34
N PRO A 50 1.69 -22.98 -46.29
CA PRO A 50 1.76 -21.83 -47.18
C PRO A 50 1.73 -20.51 -46.39
N GLU A 51 2.58 -19.55 -46.78
CA GLU A 51 2.56 -18.21 -46.20
C GLU A 51 1.20 -17.55 -46.45
N ARG A 52 0.58 -17.04 -45.38
CA ARG A 52 -0.72 -16.39 -45.43
C ARG A 52 -0.52 -14.88 -45.49
N GLY A 53 -1.15 -14.22 -46.46
CA GLY A 53 -1.13 -12.77 -46.55
C GLY A 53 -1.79 -12.08 -45.36
N PRO A 54 -1.52 -10.78 -45.12
CA PRO A 54 -2.02 -10.03 -43.96
C PRO A 54 -3.55 -9.94 -43.87
N GLY A 55 -4.26 -10.13 -44.99
CA GLY A 55 -5.74 -10.11 -45.07
C GLY A 55 -6.42 -11.47 -44.86
N TYR A 56 -5.66 -12.57 -44.76
CA TYR A 56 -6.19 -13.94 -44.79
C TYR A 56 -7.29 -14.17 -43.74
N GLY A 57 -7.08 -13.73 -42.50
CA GLY A 57 -8.07 -13.90 -41.43
C GLY A 57 -9.39 -13.19 -41.73
N GLY A 58 -9.34 -11.99 -42.31
CA GLY A 58 -10.53 -11.23 -42.68
C GLY A 58 -11.31 -11.84 -43.84
N GLU A 59 -10.60 -12.41 -44.82
CA GLU A 59 -11.21 -13.10 -45.96
C GLU A 59 -11.90 -14.40 -45.55
N VAL A 60 -11.24 -15.21 -44.71
CA VAL A 60 -11.83 -16.43 -44.14
C VAL A 60 -13.05 -16.08 -43.30
N TRP A 61 -12.95 -15.07 -42.44
CA TRP A 61 -14.05 -14.65 -41.58
C TRP A 61 -15.28 -14.19 -42.38
N LYS A 62 -15.08 -13.42 -43.46
CA LYS A 62 -16.16 -13.00 -44.35
C LYS A 62 -16.87 -14.18 -45.02
N ARG A 63 -16.15 -15.24 -45.36
CA ARG A 63 -16.72 -16.47 -45.96
C ARG A 63 -17.46 -17.34 -44.94
N LEU A 64 -16.98 -17.37 -43.69
CA LEU A 64 -17.55 -18.16 -42.61
C LEU A 64 -18.81 -17.52 -42.01
N LEU A 65 -18.84 -16.19 -41.90
CA LEU A 65 -19.93 -15.43 -41.29
C LEU A 65 -21.35 -15.84 -41.75
N PRO A 66 -21.65 -16.02 -43.05
CA PRO A 66 -22.98 -16.42 -43.49
C PRO A 66 -23.33 -17.89 -43.19
N GLN A 67 -22.36 -18.73 -42.86
CA GLN A 67 -22.58 -20.15 -42.53
C GLN A 67 -22.81 -20.37 -41.03
N LEU A 68 -22.54 -19.36 -40.20
CA LEU A 68 -22.74 -19.46 -38.76
C LEU A 68 -24.24 -19.35 -38.42
N PRO A 69 -24.75 -20.16 -37.48
CA PRO A 69 -26.13 -20.04 -37.03
C PRO A 69 -26.38 -18.63 -36.47
N PRO A 70 -27.55 -18.02 -36.73
CA PRO A 70 -27.87 -16.71 -36.21
C PRO A 70 -27.83 -16.75 -34.69
N VAL A 71 -26.93 -15.96 -34.09
CA VAL A 71 -26.88 -15.79 -32.63
C VAL A 71 -28.19 -15.12 -32.21
N ARG A 72 -29.10 -15.89 -31.60
CA ARG A 72 -30.33 -15.36 -31.02
C ARG A 72 -29.95 -14.47 -29.84
N LYS A 73 -29.96 -13.15 -30.03
CA LYS A 73 -29.81 -12.20 -28.92
C LYS A 73 -31.01 -12.38 -27.98
N PRO A 74 -30.84 -12.70 -26.70
CA PRO A 74 -31.96 -12.83 -25.78
C PRO A 74 -32.63 -11.45 -25.61
N ARG A 75 -33.90 -11.36 -26.01
CA ARG A 75 -34.77 -10.18 -25.82
C ARG A 75 -34.95 -9.78 -24.34
N ALA A 76 -34.47 -10.60 -23.40
CA ALA A 76 -34.56 -10.40 -21.96
C ALA A 76 -33.77 -9.18 -21.45
N TRP A 77 -32.63 -8.85 -22.07
CA TRP A 77 -31.80 -7.71 -21.64
C TRP A 77 -32.53 -6.36 -21.84
N LEU A 78 -33.33 -6.23 -22.90
CA LEU A 78 -34.18 -5.05 -23.15
C LEU A 78 -35.32 -4.91 -22.13
N ARG A 79 -35.83 -6.01 -21.58
CA ARG A 79 -36.87 -5.99 -20.52
C ARG A 79 -36.32 -5.53 -19.18
N LEU A 80 -35.04 -5.80 -18.90
CA LEU A 80 -34.38 -5.32 -17.68
C LEU A 80 -34.18 -3.80 -17.68
N TRP A 81 -34.03 -3.19 -18.86
CA TRP A 81 -33.85 -1.74 -18.99
C TRP A 81 -35.11 -0.92 -18.65
N LEU A 82 -36.30 -1.54 -18.72
CA LEU A 82 -37.55 -0.92 -18.29
C LEU A 82 -37.66 -0.73 -16.75
N MET A 83 -36.88 -1.48 -15.97
CA MET A 83 -36.82 -1.36 -14.50
C MET A 83 -35.64 -0.49 -14.00
N ALA A 84 -34.77 -0.07 -14.92
CA ALA A 84 -33.62 0.79 -14.62
C ALA A 84 -33.97 2.15 -13.95
N PRO A 85 -35.03 2.89 -14.37
CA PRO A 85 -35.31 4.19 -13.75
C PRO A 85 -35.75 4.06 -12.28
N ALA A 86 -36.54 3.04 -11.93
CA ALA A 86 -36.99 2.81 -10.56
C ALA A 86 -35.82 2.50 -9.61
N PHE A 87 -34.85 1.70 -10.07
CA PHE A 87 -33.65 1.38 -9.29
C PHE A 87 -32.73 2.59 -9.12
N ALA A 88 -32.57 3.40 -10.18
CA ALA A 88 -31.80 4.64 -10.12
C ALA A 88 -32.42 5.65 -9.14
N THR A 89 -33.74 5.78 -9.09
CA THR A 89 -34.42 6.67 -8.12
C THR A 89 -34.27 6.21 -6.68
N LEU A 90 -34.32 4.90 -6.42
CA LEU A 90 -34.10 4.34 -5.07
C LEU A 90 -32.66 4.55 -4.60
N LEU A 91 -31.68 4.30 -5.49
CA LEU A 91 -30.27 4.55 -5.18
C LEU A 91 -30.00 6.04 -4.97
N ALA A 92 -30.57 6.93 -5.78
CA ALA A 92 -30.43 8.37 -5.60
C ALA A 92 -31.06 8.85 -4.28
N MET A 93 -32.24 8.35 -3.90
CA MET A 93 -32.85 8.67 -2.61
C MET A 93 -32.03 8.14 -1.43
N ALA A 94 -31.56 6.90 -1.48
CA ALA A 94 -30.70 6.33 -0.44
C ALA A 94 -29.37 7.10 -0.34
N PHE A 95 -28.80 7.50 -1.47
CA PHE A 95 -27.57 8.28 -1.52
C PHE A 95 -27.76 9.70 -0.99
N VAL A 96 -28.84 10.39 -1.35
CA VAL A 96 -29.15 11.73 -0.84
C VAL A 96 -29.49 11.68 0.66
N ALA A 97 -30.25 10.68 1.11
CA ALA A 97 -30.51 10.45 2.53
C ALA A 97 -29.21 10.15 3.30
N GLY A 98 -28.33 9.32 2.74
CA GLY A 98 -27.00 9.05 3.29
C GLY A 98 -26.12 10.30 3.31
N MET A 99 -26.12 11.10 2.25
CA MET A 99 -25.33 12.33 2.17
C MET A 99 -25.80 13.38 3.18
N LEU A 100 -27.11 13.55 3.34
CA LEU A 100 -27.69 14.50 4.30
C LEU A 100 -27.50 14.06 5.75
N THR A 101 -27.52 12.75 6.03
CA THR A 101 -27.25 12.22 7.37
C THR A 101 -25.76 12.20 7.69
N GLN A 102 -24.88 11.91 6.72
CA GLN A 102 -23.43 11.99 6.91
C GLN A 102 -22.91 13.43 7.07
N ARG A 103 -23.53 14.42 6.41
CA ARG A 103 -23.21 15.83 6.71
C ARG A 103 -23.48 16.17 8.17
N LYS A 104 -24.53 15.60 8.80
CA LYS A 104 -24.73 15.76 10.25
C LYS A 104 -23.70 14.99 11.07
N ALA A 105 -23.26 13.81 10.64
CA ALA A 105 -22.22 13.04 11.33
C ALA A 105 -20.81 13.66 11.22
N GLN A 106 -20.48 14.37 10.14
CA GLN A 106 -19.23 15.13 10.01
C GLN A 106 -19.27 16.50 10.73
N LEU A 107 -20.46 17.05 10.97
CA LEU A 107 -20.63 18.24 11.82
C LEU A 107 -20.51 17.91 13.31
N VAL A 108 -20.72 16.64 13.70
CA VAL A 108 -20.22 16.12 14.97
C VAL A 108 -18.73 15.84 14.75
N GLY A 109 -17.89 16.85 15.00
CA GLY A 109 -16.43 16.67 14.97
C GLY A 109 -16.00 15.43 15.76
N THR A 110 -14.78 14.96 15.53
CA THR A 110 -14.15 13.92 16.37
C THR A 110 -14.51 14.21 17.83
N PRO A 111 -15.05 13.23 18.59
CA PRO A 111 -15.46 13.48 19.97
C PRO A 111 -14.34 14.23 20.67
N ALA A 112 -14.66 15.28 21.43
CA ALA A 112 -13.64 16.11 22.08
C ALA A 112 -12.62 15.24 22.84
N SER A 113 -13.10 14.16 23.46
CA SER A 113 -12.29 13.12 24.10
C SER A 113 -11.35 12.35 23.17
N THR A 114 -11.74 12.05 21.93
CA THR A 114 -10.87 11.40 20.94
C THR A 114 -9.79 12.37 20.45
N ARG A 115 -10.15 13.64 20.21
CA ARG A 115 -9.17 14.67 19.81
C ARG A 115 -8.15 14.93 20.92
N GLU A 116 -8.60 14.99 22.16
CA GLU A 116 -7.76 15.14 23.34
C GLU A 116 -6.81 13.94 23.52
N ARG A 117 -7.30 12.70 23.38
CA ARG A 117 -6.44 11.50 23.41
C ARG A 117 -5.36 11.54 22.33
N VAL A 118 -5.72 11.89 21.10
CA VAL A 118 -4.77 11.99 19.99
C VAL A 118 -3.73 13.08 20.26
N LEU A 119 -4.15 14.23 20.80
CA LEU A 119 -3.25 15.32 21.18
C LEU A 119 -2.27 14.88 22.29
N LEU A 120 -2.74 14.21 23.33
CA LEU A 120 -1.88 13.71 24.42
C LEU A 120 -0.88 12.66 23.92
N ILE A 121 -1.29 11.77 23.02
CA ILE A 121 -0.37 10.79 22.40
C ILE A 121 0.69 11.51 21.56
N ALA A 122 0.29 12.48 20.74
CA ALA A 122 1.21 13.27 19.93
C ALA A 122 2.18 14.08 20.80
N MET A 123 1.67 14.73 21.85
CA MET A 123 2.45 15.50 22.81
C MET A 123 3.47 14.60 23.53
N ASN A 124 3.06 13.43 24.03
CA ASN A 124 3.99 12.53 24.70
C ASN A 124 5.12 12.09 23.77
N ARG A 125 4.77 11.67 22.54
CA ARG A 125 5.77 11.26 21.54
C ARG A 125 6.75 12.39 21.22
N HIS A 126 6.25 13.61 21.07
CA HIS A 126 7.08 14.79 20.80
C HIS A 126 8.04 15.10 21.94
N LEU A 127 7.54 15.10 23.19
CA LEU A 127 8.36 15.34 24.37
C LEU A 127 9.43 14.25 24.56
N GLU A 128 9.10 12.98 24.31
CA GLU A 128 10.07 11.88 24.36
C GLU A 128 11.20 12.06 23.33
N ARG A 129 10.87 12.39 22.08
CA ARG A 129 11.87 12.66 21.04
C ARG A 129 12.73 13.89 21.36
N SER A 130 12.09 14.95 21.86
CA SER A 130 12.77 16.17 22.29
C SER A 130 13.72 15.91 23.46
N GLN A 131 13.33 15.05 24.41
CA GLN A 131 14.20 14.67 25.53
C GLN A 131 15.47 13.97 25.05
N ILE A 132 15.34 13.07 24.06
CA ILE A 132 16.49 12.30 23.53
C ILE A 132 17.51 13.26 22.92
N ILE A 133 17.10 14.13 21.98
CA ILE A 133 18.02 15.07 21.33
C ILE A 133 18.63 16.06 22.34
N LEU A 134 17.84 16.59 23.28
CA LEU A 134 18.36 17.51 24.31
C LEU A 134 19.37 16.81 25.22
N SER A 135 19.14 15.54 25.58
CA SER A 135 20.06 14.78 26.41
C SER A 135 21.35 14.43 25.67
N GLU A 136 21.25 14.11 24.37
CA GLU A 136 22.41 13.85 23.51
C GLU A 136 23.27 15.11 23.35
N ILE A 137 22.65 16.27 23.14
CA ILE A 137 23.38 17.55 23.02
C ILE A 137 23.97 17.96 24.38
N ALA A 138 23.19 17.89 25.46
CA ALA A 138 23.62 18.29 26.81
C ALA A 138 24.81 17.47 27.32
N ASN A 139 24.89 16.18 26.96
CA ASN A 139 25.95 15.28 27.41
C ASN A 139 26.98 14.95 26.32
N GLY A 140 26.81 15.47 25.11
CA GLY A 140 27.65 15.17 23.95
C GLY A 140 28.93 16.01 23.91
N SER A 141 29.86 15.60 23.05
CA SER A 141 31.07 16.35 22.73
C SER A 141 31.22 16.49 21.22
N THR A 142 31.99 17.49 20.77
CA THR A 142 32.21 17.74 19.34
C THR A 142 32.86 16.57 18.59
N ALA A 143 33.51 15.65 19.30
CA ALA A 143 34.12 14.45 18.72
C ALA A 143 33.13 13.30 18.50
N VAL A 144 31.97 13.32 19.16
CA VAL A 144 30.99 12.23 19.16
C VAL A 144 29.68 12.64 18.47
N LEU A 145 29.32 13.91 18.53
CA LEU A 145 28.09 14.43 17.93
C LEU A 145 28.23 14.62 16.42
N ASP A 146 27.30 14.04 15.66
CA ASP A 146 27.11 14.28 14.24
C ASP A 146 26.13 15.44 14.05
N PHE A 147 26.65 16.68 14.02
CA PHE A 147 25.83 17.89 13.95
C PHE A 147 24.90 17.95 12.72
N PRO A 148 25.32 17.58 11.50
CA PRO A 148 24.39 17.45 10.37
C PRO A 148 23.16 16.59 10.67
N ARG A 149 23.35 15.45 11.34
CA ARG A 149 22.26 14.58 11.78
C ARG A 149 21.41 15.22 12.89
N GLU A 150 22.01 15.93 13.85
CA GLU A 150 21.25 16.67 14.86
C GLU A 150 20.41 17.80 14.25
N GLN A 151 20.94 18.49 13.24
CA GLN A 151 20.22 19.55 12.53
C GLN A 151 18.96 19.03 11.84
N GLU A 152 19.07 17.90 11.13
CA GLU A 152 17.93 17.27 10.47
C GLU A 152 16.86 16.88 11.50
N ARG A 153 17.28 16.21 12.60
CA ARG A 153 16.36 15.85 13.69
C ARG A 153 15.70 17.06 14.35
N ALA A 154 16.45 18.15 14.53
CA ALA A 154 15.90 19.38 15.11
C ALA A 154 14.89 20.05 14.17
N ARG A 155 15.14 20.07 12.84
CA ARG A 155 14.19 20.60 11.84
C ARG A 155 12.88 19.82 11.85
N ASP A 156 12.94 18.50 11.89
CA ASP A 156 11.74 17.65 11.96
C ASP A 156 10.92 17.94 13.22
N LEU A 157 11.59 18.17 14.37
CA LEU A 157 10.90 18.48 15.62
C LEU A 157 10.29 19.89 15.66
N LEU A 158 10.80 20.85 14.88
CA LEU A 158 10.29 22.23 14.87
C LEU A 158 8.87 22.31 14.30
N ASP A 159 8.58 21.55 13.25
CA ASP A 159 7.26 21.57 12.62
C ASP A 159 6.19 21.01 13.56
N ASP A 160 6.48 19.87 14.19
CA ASP A 160 5.60 19.26 15.21
C ASP A 160 5.45 20.17 16.43
N ASN A 161 6.53 20.82 16.88
CA ASN A 161 6.52 21.72 18.02
C ASN A 161 5.54 22.89 17.81
N ARG A 162 5.62 23.56 16.65
CA ARG A 162 4.75 24.72 16.33
C ARG A 162 3.28 24.35 16.32
N LEU A 163 2.95 23.18 15.76
CA LEU A 163 1.57 22.68 15.74
C LEU A 163 1.06 22.37 17.16
N LEU A 164 1.88 21.71 17.99
CA LEU A 164 1.54 21.42 19.38
C LEU A 164 1.41 22.69 20.23
N ARG A 165 2.27 23.70 20.01
CA ARG A 165 2.21 24.99 20.69
C ARG A 165 0.93 25.73 20.34
N GLN A 166 0.54 25.71 19.07
CA GLN A 166 -0.73 26.29 18.63
C GLN A 166 -1.93 25.57 19.25
N ALA A 167 -1.87 24.25 19.40
CA ALA A 167 -2.91 23.48 20.07
C ALA A 167 -3.01 23.85 21.57
N ALA A 168 -1.87 23.89 22.28
CA ALA A 168 -1.81 24.29 23.69
C ALA A 168 -2.37 25.70 23.93
N LEU A 169 -2.04 26.66 23.05
CA LEU A 169 -2.59 28.02 23.11
C LEU A 169 -4.11 28.07 22.92
N ARG A 170 -4.66 27.23 22.04
CA ARG A 170 -6.12 27.14 21.81
C ARG A 170 -6.84 26.51 22.99
N ASP A 171 -6.21 25.54 23.63
CA ASP A 171 -6.77 24.84 24.80
C ASP A 171 -6.53 25.60 26.12
N GLY A 172 -5.77 26.71 26.08
CA GLY A 172 -5.49 27.56 27.23
C GLY A 172 -4.44 26.98 28.20
N ASP A 173 -3.70 25.94 27.80
CA ASP A 173 -2.63 25.37 28.61
C ASP A 173 -1.35 26.22 28.46
N ALA A 174 -1.24 27.24 29.32
CA ALA A 174 -0.11 28.16 29.33
C ALA A 174 1.22 27.47 29.68
N ALA A 175 1.19 26.39 30.47
CA ALA A 175 2.40 25.66 30.84
C ALA A 175 2.96 24.90 29.63
N ASP A 176 2.11 24.20 28.88
CA ASP A 176 2.52 23.54 27.62
C ASP A 176 2.96 24.53 26.57
N ALA A 177 2.22 25.63 26.39
CA ALA A 177 2.59 26.66 25.42
C ALA A 177 3.96 27.28 25.74
N SER A 178 4.27 27.54 27.01
CA SER A 178 5.56 28.08 27.44
C SER A 178 6.70 27.07 27.27
N LEU A 179 6.50 25.80 27.63
CA LEU A 179 7.51 24.76 27.45
C LEU A 179 7.83 24.56 25.96
N LEU A 180 6.81 24.54 25.10
CA LEU A 180 6.99 24.39 23.66
C LEU A 180 7.68 25.61 23.06
N ASP A 181 7.44 26.81 23.58
CA ASP A 181 8.16 28.04 23.19
C ASP A 181 9.66 27.99 23.55
N GLU A 182 9.99 27.55 24.76
CA GLU A 182 11.39 27.32 25.18
C GLU A 182 12.07 26.26 24.29
N LEU A 183 11.37 25.15 24.03
CA LEU A 183 11.83 24.10 23.11
C LEU A 183 12.06 24.62 21.70
N GLU A 184 11.16 25.44 21.15
CA GLU A 184 11.31 25.99 19.80
C GLU A 184 12.59 26.79 19.66
N ARG A 185 12.95 27.61 20.66
CA ARG A 185 14.18 28.43 20.64
C ARG A 185 15.44 27.55 20.59
N VAL A 186 15.51 26.53 21.43
CA VAL A 186 16.66 25.61 21.43
C VAL A 186 16.72 24.80 20.15
N LEU A 187 15.59 24.27 19.67
CA LEU A 187 15.54 23.51 18.42
C LEU A 187 15.93 24.38 17.21
N LEU A 188 15.57 25.67 17.20
CA LEU A 188 16.00 26.63 16.17
C LEU A 188 17.51 26.86 16.20
N ASP A 189 18.10 26.99 17.38
CA ASP A 189 19.55 27.14 17.52
C ASP A 189 20.29 25.90 17.01
N VAL A 190 19.78 24.70 17.31
CA VAL A 190 20.33 23.43 16.81
C VAL A 190 20.18 23.32 15.29
N ALA A 191 18.99 23.60 14.76
CA ALA A 191 18.69 23.49 13.33
C ALA A 191 19.51 24.45 12.45
N ASN A 192 19.94 25.58 13.01
CA ASN A 192 20.74 26.60 12.34
C ASN A 192 22.23 26.56 12.72
N SER A 193 22.67 25.51 13.44
CA SER A 193 24.07 25.33 13.76
C SER A 193 24.95 25.13 12.51
N PRO A 194 26.25 25.48 12.55
CA PRO A 194 27.18 25.12 11.50
C PRO A 194 27.40 23.60 11.44
N ALA A 195 27.74 23.07 10.26
CA ALA A 195 28.00 21.64 10.07
C ALA A 195 29.22 21.15 10.88
N GLU A 196 30.20 22.02 11.07
CA GLU A 196 31.30 21.83 12.01
C GLU A 196 31.11 22.81 13.18
N MET A 197 30.71 22.30 14.35
CA MET A 197 30.49 23.14 15.52
C MET A 197 31.74 23.24 16.37
N PRO A 198 32.27 24.46 16.64
CA PRO A 198 33.38 24.64 17.57
C PRO A 198 32.91 24.38 19.01
N SER A 199 33.81 23.87 19.87
CA SER A 199 33.47 23.47 21.25
C SER A 199 32.84 24.59 22.07
N ARG A 200 33.24 25.85 21.85
CA ARG A 200 32.66 27.01 22.53
C ARG A 200 31.18 27.23 22.21
N ASP A 201 30.77 26.98 20.96
CA ASP A 201 29.38 27.15 20.53
C ASP A 201 28.51 26.00 21.06
N LEU A 202 29.08 24.78 21.12
CA LEU A 202 28.45 23.65 21.80
C LEU A 202 28.25 23.93 23.30
N GLU A 203 29.28 24.43 23.99
CA GLU A 203 29.18 24.81 25.41
C GLU A 203 28.11 25.90 25.62
N ALA A 204 28.00 26.88 24.74
CA ALA A 204 26.97 27.91 24.83
C ALA A 204 25.55 27.33 24.68
N LEU A 205 25.37 26.36 23.79
CA LEU A 205 24.12 25.63 23.61
C LEU A 205 23.78 24.75 24.82
N GLN A 206 24.76 23.99 25.33
CA GLN A 206 24.62 23.17 26.54
C GLN A 206 24.22 24.02 27.75
N ASN A 207 24.93 25.13 27.98
CA ASN A 207 24.61 26.07 29.04
C ASN A 207 23.17 26.62 28.91
N ARG A 208 22.65 26.82 27.70
CA ARG A 208 21.26 27.27 27.51
C ARG A 208 20.27 26.18 27.91
N ILE A 209 20.48 24.95 27.47
CA ILE A 209 19.66 23.79 27.82
C ILE A 209 19.63 23.59 29.34
N ASP A 210 20.78 23.75 30.00
CA ASP A 210 20.93 23.60 31.45
C ASP A 210 20.31 24.77 32.23
N ASN A 211 20.56 26.02 31.82
CA ASN A 211 20.00 27.21 32.47
C ASN A 211 18.48 27.26 32.41
N GLU A 212 17.89 26.81 31.29
CA GLU A 212 16.43 26.70 31.15
C GLU A 212 15.88 25.45 31.87
N GLY A 213 16.74 24.54 32.31
CA GLY A 213 16.35 23.27 32.94
C GLY A 213 15.52 22.39 32.00
N LEU A 214 15.75 22.51 30.69
CA LEU A 214 14.80 22.10 29.67
C LEU A 214 14.60 20.58 29.64
N VAL A 215 15.68 19.81 29.81
CA VAL A 215 15.62 18.34 29.91
C VAL A 215 14.72 17.90 31.07
N PHE A 216 14.82 18.58 32.22
CA PHE A 216 14.02 18.28 33.39
C PHE A 216 12.55 18.66 33.17
N LYS A 217 12.27 19.87 32.67
CA LYS A 217 10.90 20.32 32.36
C LYS A 217 10.20 19.38 31.39
N VAL A 218 10.87 18.96 30.32
CA VAL A 218 10.37 17.99 29.34
C VAL A 218 10.06 16.65 30.00
N ARG A 219 10.94 16.15 30.88
CA ARG A 219 10.74 14.87 31.57
C ARG A 219 9.53 14.90 32.50
N VAL A 220 9.41 15.96 33.32
CA VAL A 220 8.25 16.14 34.21
C VAL A 220 6.98 16.20 33.39
N ARG A 221 6.97 17.01 32.32
CA ARG A 221 5.76 17.18 31.51
C ARG A 221 5.37 15.94 30.73
N SER A 222 6.35 15.18 30.21
CA SER A 222 6.08 13.88 29.58
C SER A 222 5.45 12.89 30.56
N SER A 223 5.84 12.94 31.84
CA SER A 223 5.26 12.10 32.89
C SER A 223 3.80 12.50 33.18
N ASP A 224 3.52 13.81 33.26
CA ASP A 224 2.15 14.34 33.42
C ASP A 224 1.24 13.97 32.25
N VAL A 225 1.72 14.13 31.01
CA VAL A 225 0.95 13.81 29.80
C VAL A 225 0.64 12.32 29.73
N ARG A 226 1.59 11.45 30.11
CA ARG A 226 1.34 10.00 30.22
C ARG A 226 0.30 9.66 31.26
N PHE A 227 0.37 10.30 32.42
CA PHE A 227 -0.61 10.10 33.50
C PHE A 227 -2.01 10.51 33.05
N LYS A 228 -2.16 11.70 32.44
CA LYS A 228 -3.45 12.16 31.86
C LYS A 228 -3.97 11.20 30.79
N GLY A 229 -3.09 10.68 29.93
CA GLY A 229 -3.46 9.72 28.89
C GLY A 229 -3.96 8.38 29.42
N GLN A 230 -3.51 7.93 30.58
CA GLN A 230 -3.99 6.69 31.22
C GLN A 230 -5.36 6.82 31.88
N GLN A 231 -5.79 8.05 32.19
CA GLN A 231 -7.07 8.33 32.83
C GLN A 231 -8.24 8.46 31.83
N LEU A 232 -7.96 8.49 30.53
CA LEU A 232 -8.94 8.62 29.45
C LEU A 232 -9.32 7.27 28.85
#